data_AF-A0A645BRM2-F1
#
_entry.id   AF-A0A645BRM2-F1
#
_cell.length_a   1.000
_cell.length_b   1.000
_cell.length_c   1.000
_cell.angle_alpha   90.00
_cell.angle_beta   90.00
_cell.angle_gamma   90.00
#
_symmetry.space_group_name_H-M   'P 1'
#
loop_
_entity.id
_entity.type
_entity.pdbx_description
1 polymer ?
#
loop_
_entity_poly.entity_id
_entity_poly.type
_entity_poly.pdbx_seq_one_letter_code
_entity_poly.pdbx_strand_id
1 'polypeptide(L)' 'MKTGKITNFAINKSGFAASYTGDGGFERPIDVVFGPDKAMYILDFAVTPEGEPDEYYPKTGVIWRITRK' A
#
# COMPACT_ATOMS: atom_id res chain seq x y z
N MET A 1 19.40 -15.98 -12.53
CA MET A 1 19.34 -15.01 -13.65
C MET A 1 19.04 -13.64 -13.04
N LYS A 2 20.02 -12.72 -13.00
CA LYS A 2 19.81 -11.31 -12.58
C LYS A 2 19.88 -10.46 -13.85
N THR A 3 18.73 -10.14 -14.44
CA THR A 3 18.62 -9.35 -15.67
C THR A 3 18.75 -7.85 -15.43
N GLY A 4 18.86 -7.39 -14.17
CA GLY A 4 18.83 -5.97 -13.80
C GLY A 4 17.48 -5.29 -14.08
N LYS A 5 16.48 -6.04 -14.55
CA LYS A 5 15.17 -5.50 -14.93
C LYS A 5 14.29 -5.36 -13.69
N ILE A 6 13.91 -4.12 -13.37
CA ILE A 6 12.95 -3.81 -12.31
C ILE A 6 11.55 -3.84 -12.93
N THR A 7 10.61 -4.47 -12.25
CA THR A 7 9.19 -4.44 -12.61
C THR A 7 8.36 -4.15 -11.37
N ASN A 8 7.30 -3.36 -11.54
CA ASN A 8 6.38 -3.07 -10.46
C ASN A 8 5.65 -4.36 -10.06
N PHE A 9 5.66 -4.69 -8.77
CA PHE A 9 4.87 -5.79 -8.26
C PHE A 9 3.45 -5.35 -7.92
N ALA A 10 3.33 -4.18 -7.28
CA ALA A 10 2.09 -3.52 -6.99
C ALA A 10 2.29 -2.00 -7.05
N ILE A 11 1.30 -1.29 -7.56
CA ILE A 11 1.25 0.18 -7.61
C ILE A 11 -0.24 0.57 -7.71
N ASN A 12 -0.62 1.72 -7.14
CA ASN A 12 -1.91 2.33 -7.47
C ASN A 12 -1.95 2.65 -8.95
N LYS A 13 -3.06 2.36 -9.63
CA LYS A 13 -3.17 2.56 -11.09
C LYS A 13 -2.98 4.02 -11.50
N SER A 14 -3.40 4.96 -10.64
CA SER A 14 -3.22 6.39 -10.86
C SER A 14 -1.78 6.87 -10.74
N GLY A 15 -0.91 6.08 -10.09
CA GLY A 15 0.46 6.49 -9.73
C GLY A 15 0.54 7.41 -8.51
N PHE A 16 -0.59 7.78 -7.90
CA PHE A 16 -0.67 8.65 -6.72
C PHE A 16 -1.25 7.90 -5.51
N ALA A 17 -1.14 8.50 -4.33
CA ALA A 17 -1.83 8.01 -3.13
C ALA A 17 -3.35 8.02 -3.36
N ALA A 18 -4.04 7.03 -2.78
CA ALA A 18 -5.46 6.80 -3.03
C ALA A 18 -6.33 8.03 -2.66
N SER A 19 -6.00 8.72 -1.58
CA SER A 19 -6.65 9.96 -1.12
C SER A 19 -6.61 11.10 -2.14
N TYR A 20 -5.61 11.15 -3.01
CA TYR A 20 -5.48 12.21 -4.01
C TYR A 20 -6.37 11.99 -5.24
N THR A 21 -6.71 10.73 -5.55
CA THR A 21 -7.43 10.39 -6.80
C THR A 21 -8.79 9.76 -6.56
N GLY A 22 -9.09 9.30 -5.35
CA GLY A 22 -10.34 8.63 -5.02
C GLY A 22 -10.46 7.19 -5.56
N ASP A 23 -9.39 6.65 -6.17
CA ASP A 23 -9.39 5.31 -6.78
C ASP A 23 -9.25 4.16 -5.77
N GLY A 24 -9.05 4.49 -4.49
CA GLY A 24 -8.68 3.53 -3.44
C GLY A 24 -7.26 2.97 -3.64
N GLY A 25 -6.87 2.04 -2.77
CA GLY A 25 -5.53 1.43 -2.78
C GLY A 25 -4.61 2.02 -1.72
N PHE A 26 -3.32 2.07 -2.03
CA PHE A 26 -2.28 2.45 -1.07
C PHE A 26 -2.32 3.94 -0.71
N GLU A 27 -1.98 4.26 0.53
CA GLU A 27 -1.78 5.63 0.98
C GLU A 27 -0.30 5.90 1.25
N ARG A 28 0.25 5.25 2.28
CA ARG A 28 1.59 5.44 2.82
C ARG A 28 2.21 4.09 3.17
N PRO A 29 2.57 3.26 2.18
CA PRO A 29 3.24 1.99 2.43
C PRO A 29 4.62 2.23 3.06
N ILE A 30 4.88 1.61 4.20
CA ILE A 30 6.12 1.81 4.99
C ILE A 30 6.96 0.54 5.16
N ASP A 31 6.38 -0.64 4.94
CA ASP A 31 7.12 -1.91 4.99
C ASP A 31 6.49 -2.96 4.08
N VAL A 32 7.29 -3.96 3.69
CA VAL A 32 6.86 -5.06 2.81
C VAL A 32 7.57 -6.37 3.15
N VAL A 33 6.80 -7.45 3.25
CA VAL A 33 7.32 -8.81 3.41
C VAL A 33 6.63 -9.79 2.46
N PHE A 34 7.34 -10.83 2.04
CA PHE A 34 6.73 -11.98 1.37
C PHE A 34 6.47 -13.07 2.41
N GLY A 35 5.21 -13.49 2.52
CA GLY A 35 4.79 -14.53 3.45
C GLY A 35 5.11 -15.96 2.96
N PRO A 36 4.97 -16.96 3.83
CA PRO A 36 5.16 -18.38 3.47
C PRO A 36 4.14 -18.87 2.43
N ASP A 37 3.00 -18.19 2.29
CA ASP A 37 1.95 -18.42 1.28
C ASP A 37 2.29 -17.80 -0.10
N LYS A 38 3.47 -17.20 -0.24
CA LYS A 38 3.95 -16.48 -1.44
C LYS A 38 3.16 -15.21 -1.76
N ALA A 39 2.30 -14.74 -0.86
CA ALA A 39 1.68 -13.43 -1.00
C ALA A 39 2.65 -12.33 -0.54
N MET A 40 2.50 -11.14 -1.12
CA MET A 40 3.15 -9.92 -0.64
C MET A 40 2.24 -9.25 0.38
N TYR A 41 2.80 -8.91 1.53
CA TYR A 41 2.14 -8.18 2.59
C TYR A 41 2.77 -6.79 2.70
N ILE A 42 1.95 -5.75 2.60
CA ILE A 42 2.40 -4.35 2.71
C ILE A 42 1.75 -3.73 3.94
N LEU A 43 2.57 -3.15 4.82
CA LEU A 43 2.10 -2.31 5.92
C LEU A 43 1.86 -0.89 5.38
N ASP A 44 0.63 -0.43 5.48
CA ASP A 44 0.21 0.90 5.02
C ASP A 44 -0.23 1.76 6.20
N PHE A 45 0.38 2.93 6.36
CA PHE A 45 0.20 3.77 7.53
C PHE A 45 -1.10 4.58 7.47
N ALA A 46 -1.87 4.58 8.57
CA ALA A 46 -3.18 5.24 8.66
C ALA A 46 -3.10 6.72 8.31
N VAL A 47 -4.09 7.28 7.62
CA VAL A 47 -4.12 8.70 7.28
C VAL A 47 -4.89 9.46 8.37
N THR A 48 -4.36 10.60 8.77
CA THR A 48 -4.90 11.45 9.83
C THR A 48 -5.54 12.69 9.22
N PRO A 49 -6.73 13.13 9.66
CA PRO A 49 -7.29 14.41 9.26
C PRO A 49 -6.39 15.58 9.69
N GLU A 50 -6.44 16.67 8.93
CA GLU A 50 -5.69 17.87 9.29
C GLU A 50 -6.23 18.48 10.60
N GLY A 51 -5.34 18.74 11.55
CA GLY A 51 -5.72 19.32 12.85
C GLY A 51 -6.21 18.32 13.91
N GLU A 52 -6.36 17.04 13.56
CA GLU A 52 -6.88 15.99 14.46
C GLU A 52 -5.88 14.82 14.57
N PRO A 53 -4.70 15.02 15.19
CA PRO A 53 -3.58 14.07 15.16
C PRO A 53 -3.86 12.70 15.80
N ASP A 54 -4.89 12.64 16.66
CA ASP A 54 -5.31 11.43 17.37
C ASP A 54 -6.45 10.68 16.65
N GLU A 55 -6.92 11.20 15.51
CA GLU A 55 -7.95 10.56 14.68
C GLU A 55 -7.36 9.90 13.42
N TYR A 56 -8.09 8.92 12.87
CA TYR A 56 -7.68 8.22 11.66
C TYR A 56 -8.87 8.02 10.73
N TYR A 57 -8.65 8.25 9.43
CA TYR A 57 -9.66 7.93 8.43
C TYR A 57 -9.99 6.44 8.45
N PRO A 58 -11.29 6.07 8.53
CA PRO A 58 -11.69 4.68 8.53
C PRO A 58 -11.13 3.93 7.32
N LYS A 59 -10.72 2.67 7.54
CA LYS A 59 -10.16 1.77 6.51
C LYS A 59 -8.77 2.17 5.97
N THR A 60 -8.10 3.13 6.60
CA THR A 60 -6.65 3.33 6.43
C THR A 60 -5.89 2.61 7.55
N GLY A 61 -4.55 2.51 7.47
CA GLY A 61 -3.77 1.86 8.53
C GLY A 61 -3.83 0.34 8.47
N VAL A 62 -3.81 -0.21 7.27
CA VAL A 62 -4.13 -1.61 7.00
C VAL A 62 -2.91 -2.38 6.53
N ILE A 63 -3.01 -3.70 6.62
CA ILE A 63 -2.08 -4.61 5.94
C ILE A 63 -2.75 -5.11 4.66
N TRP A 64 -2.12 -4.82 3.53
CA TRP A 64 -2.56 -5.33 2.23
C TRP A 64 -2.00 -6.72 2.00
N ARG A 65 -2.83 -7.67 1.58
CA ARG A 65 -2.38 -8.97 1.04
C ARG A 65 -2.53 -8.98 -0.47
N ILE A 66 -1.43 -9.16 -1.19
CA ILE A 66 -1.39 -9.10 -2.66
C ILE A 66 -0.91 -10.45 -3.18
N THR A 67 -1.73 -11.06 -4.03
CA THR A 67 -1.45 -12.34 -4.70
C THR A 67 -1.41 -12.14 -6.20
N ARG A 68 -0.50 -12.82 -6.88
CA ARG A 68 -0.58 -13.00 -8.34
C ARG A 68 -1.47 -14.20 -8.63
N LYS A 69 -2.36 -14.06 -9.62
CA LYS A 69 -3.03 -15.21 -10.24
C LYS A 69 -2.09 -15.84 -11.26
#